data_AF-Q2IPL3-F1
#
_entry.id   AF-Q2IPL3-F1
#
_cell.length_a   1.000
_cell.length_b   1.000
_cell.length_c   1.000
_cell.angle_alpha   90.00
_cell.angle_beta   90.00
_cell.angle_gamma   90.00
#
_symmetry.space_group_name_H-M   'P 1'
#
loop_
_entity.id
_entity.type
_entity.pdbx_description
1 polymer ?
#
loop_
_entity_poly.entity_id
_entity_poly.type
_entity_poly.pdbx_seq_one_letter_code
_entity_poly.pdbx_strand_id
1 'polypeptide(L)'
;MTLEHVVVESPVGPVHLVSDGRALCALELGDGPHLRAALARRFGPDLALRAGRDPLGLAARARAWFAGDLGALDGLPLEPGGTPFQRLVWAELRRIPAGETRSYGALAAALGRPGAARAVGLANGRNPIAIAIPCHRVIGADGSLTGYAGGLERKRWLLAHERAARAQDPGAVGGENRAAMARATVRQSARTT
;
A
#
# COMPACT_ATOMS: atom_id res chain seq x y z
N MET A 1 -8.21 -12.58 19.74
CA MET A 1 -8.55 -12.25 18.33
C MET A 1 -7.88 -13.28 17.42
N THR A 2 -8.52 -13.73 16.35
CA THR A 2 -7.89 -14.63 15.37
C THR A 2 -7.60 -13.87 14.08
N LEU A 3 -6.38 -13.99 13.58
CA LEU A 3 -5.94 -13.44 12.31
C LEU A 3 -5.61 -14.58 11.34
N GLU A 4 -6.00 -14.41 10.09
CA GLU A 4 -5.67 -15.30 8.99
C GLU A 4 -4.33 -14.89 8.39
N HIS A 5 -3.45 -15.86 8.14
CA HIS A 5 -2.12 -15.65 7.59
C HIS A 5 -1.90 -16.50 6.36
N VAL A 6 -1.48 -15.85 5.28
CA VAL A 6 -1.02 -16.51 4.06
C VAL A 6 0.35 -15.97 3.66
N VAL A 7 1.14 -16.84 3.01
CA VAL A 7 2.45 -16.50 2.47
C VAL A 7 2.41 -16.73 0.96
N VAL A 8 2.98 -15.78 0.22
CA VAL A 8 3.12 -15.85 -1.24
C VAL A 8 4.58 -15.63 -1.60
N GLU A 9 5.12 -16.49 -2.45
CA GLU A 9 6.44 -16.28 -3.06
C GLU A 9 6.40 -15.13 -4.07
N SER A 10 7.44 -14.30 -4.06
CA SER A 10 7.55 -13.15 -4.96
C SER A 10 9.00 -12.90 -5.40
N PRO A 11 9.22 -12.07 -6.43
CA PRO A 11 10.57 -11.67 -6.85
C PRO A 11 11.42 -10.96 -5.76
N VAL A 12 10.80 -10.52 -4.66
CA VAL A 12 11.49 -9.88 -3.52
C VAL A 12 11.53 -10.77 -2.27
N GLY A 13 11.32 -12.08 -2.44
CA GLY A 13 11.23 -13.09 -1.38
C GLY A 13 9.78 -13.33 -0.91
N PRO A 14 9.59 -14.07 0.19
CA PRO A 14 8.26 -14.37 0.70
C PRO A 14 7.53 -13.09 1.13
N VAL A 15 6.21 -13.10 0.94
CA VAL A 15 5.31 -12.01 1.31
C VAL A 15 4.26 -12.52 2.28
N HIS A 16 4.30 -12.04 3.50
CA HIS A 16 3.37 -12.40 4.55
C HIS A 16 2.18 -11.47 4.53
N LEU A 17 0.98 -12.00 4.31
CA LEU A 17 -0.27 -11.25 4.30
C LEU A 17 -1.14 -11.72 5.47
N VAL A 18 -1.62 -10.76 6.28
CA VAL A 18 -2.40 -11.06 7.49
C VAL A 18 -3.70 -10.27 7.48
N SER A 19 -4.84 -10.94 7.69
CA SER A 19 -6.16 -10.30 7.78
C SER A 19 -6.92 -10.72 9.03
N ASP A 20 -7.88 -9.91 9.45
CA ASP A 20 -8.88 -10.28 10.47
C ASP A 20 -10.15 -10.91 9.87
N GLY A 21 -10.11 -11.27 8.59
CA GLY A 21 -11.25 -11.74 7.81
C GLY A 21 -12.08 -10.64 7.14
N ARG A 22 -11.85 -9.36 7.46
CA ARG A 22 -12.56 -8.21 6.89
C ARG A 22 -11.62 -7.19 6.25
N ALA A 23 -10.43 -7.01 6.81
CA ALA A 23 -9.42 -6.07 6.37
C ALA A 23 -8.02 -6.68 6.38
N LEU A 24 -7.13 -6.15 5.53
CA LEU A 24 -5.71 -6.43 5.57
C LEU A 24 -5.08 -5.70 6.76
N CYS A 25 -4.46 -6.44 7.66
CA CYS A 25 -3.84 -5.95 8.89
C CYS A 25 -2.31 -5.85 8.78
N ALA A 26 -1.69 -6.71 7.98
CA ALA A 26 -0.26 -6.64 7.70
C ALA A 26 0.09 -7.16 6.31
N LEU A 27 1.09 -6.54 5.70
CA LEU A 27 1.80 -7.03 4.53
C LEU A 27 3.29 -6.79 4.77
N GLU A 28 4.04 -7.86 5.00
CA GLU A 28 5.47 -7.82 5.30
C GLU A 28 6.27 -8.57 4.23
N LEU A 29 7.39 -7.98 3.80
CA LEU A 29 8.28 -8.52 2.77
C LEU A 29 9.49 -9.18 3.43
N GLY A 30 9.91 -10.34 2.92
CA GLY A 30 10.99 -11.14 3.50
C GLY A 30 10.46 -12.13 4.55
N ASP A 31 11.37 -12.73 5.33
CA ASP A 31 11.08 -13.91 6.16
C ASP A 31 10.18 -13.66 7.40
N GLY A 32 9.57 -12.48 7.49
CA GLY A 32 8.62 -12.11 8.54
C GLY A 32 9.11 -12.23 9.99
N PRO A 33 10.41 -12.05 10.33
CA PRO A 33 10.90 -12.33 11.70
C PRO A 33 10.26 -11.43 12.76
N HIS A 34 9.67 -10.30 12.36
CA HIS A 34 9.06 -9.33 13.27
C HIS A 34 7.54 -9.29 13.19
N LEU A 35 6.93 -10.05 12.28
CA LEU A 35 5.49 -10.03 12.01
C LEU A 35 4.67 -10.28 13.27
N ARG A 36 4.96 -11.37 13.99
CA ARG A 36 4.19 -11.77 15.17
C ARG A 36 4.29 -10.72 16.29
N ALA A 37 5.49 -10.20 16.56
CA ALA A 37 5.70 -9.16 17.56
C ALA A 37 4.99 -7.85 17.18
N ALA A 38 5.04 -7.46 15.91
CA ALA A 38 4.36 -6.27 15.41
C ALA A 38 2.83 -6.39 15.45
N LEU A 39 2.29 -7.59 15.22
CA LEU A 39 0.86 -7.88 15.39
C LEU A 39 0.45 -7.87 16.86
N ALA A 40 1.23 -8.51 17.74
CA ALA A 40 0.94 -8.57 19.17
C ALA A 40 0.86 -7.18 19.82
N ARG A 41 1.74 -6.26 19.41
CA ARG A 41 1.70 -4.86 19.87
C ARG A 41 0.44 -4.11 19.44
N ARG A 42 -0.21 -4.52 18.34
CA ARG A 42 -1.39 -3.85 17.77
C ARG A 42 -2.71 -4.47 18.20
N PHE A 43 -2.75 -5.80 18.31
CA PHE A 43 -3.97 -6.57 18.52
C PHE A 43 -3.98 -7.36 19.85
N GLY A 44 -2.94 -7.20 20.67
CA GLY A 44 -2.78 -7.87 21.96
C GLY A 44 -1.93 -9.14 21.88
N PRO A 45 -1.31 -9.55 23.01
CA PRO A 45 -0.43 -10.72 23.06
C PRO A 45 -1.15 -12.04 22.78
N ASP A 46 -2.45 -12.10 23.09
CA ASP A 46 -3.28 -13.32 22.97
C ASP A 46 -3.87 -13.52 21.55
N LEU A 47 -3.31 -12.84 20.54
CA LEU A 47 -3.73 -13.09 19.16
C LEU A 47 -3.35 -14.51 18.72
N ALA A 48 -4.25 -15.14 17.98
CA ALA A 48 -4.00 -16.39 17.28
C ALA A 48 -3.75 -16.09 15.80
N LEU A 49 -2.61 -16.55 15.27
CA LEU A 49 -2.31 -16.47 13.84
C LEU A 49 -2.58 -17.84 13.22
N ARG A 50 -3.54 -17.92 12.30
CA ARG A 50 -3.93 -19.18 11.68
C ARG A 50 -3.54 -19.19 10.20
N ALA A 51 -2.77 -20.19 9.81
CA ALA A 51 -2.32 -20.35 8.44
C ALA A 51 -3.46 -20.86 7.52
N GLY A 52 -3.42 -20.45 6.26
CA GLY A 52 -4.06 -21.15 5.14
C GLY A 52 -5.46 -20.69 4.74
N ARG A 53 -6.18 -19.89 5.53
CA ARG A 53 -7.40 -19.22 5.03
C ARG A 53 -7.06 -17.89 4.37
N ASP A 54 -7.79 -17.58 3.30
CA ASP A 54 -7.67 -16.32 2.57
C ASP A 54 -9.03 -15.75 2.15
N PRO A 55 -9.85 -15.26 3.11
CA PRO A 55 -11.20 -14.79 2.81
C PRO A 55 -11.25 -13.54 1.91
N LEU A 56 -10.14 -12.81 1.79
CA LEU A 56 -10.05 -11.58 0.98
C LEU A 56 -9.34 -11.81 -0.37
N GLY A 57 -8.92 -13.04 -0.67
CA GLY A 57 -8.15 -13.36 -1.88
C GLY A 57 -6.81 -12.62 -1.94
N LEU A 58 -6.19 -12.36 -0.79
CA LEU A 58 -4.92 -11.64 -0.63
C LEU A 58 -3.81 -12.30 -1.43
N ALA A 59 -3.77 -13.63 -1.47
CA ALA A 59 -2.74 -14.35 -2.19
C ALA A 59 -2.84 -14.11 -3.71
N ALA A 60 -4.06 -14.17 -4.26
CA ALA A 60 -4.30 -13.90 -5.68
C ALA A 60 -3.99 -12.44 -6.04
N ARG A 61 -4.43 -11.49 -5.20
CA ARG A 61 -4.17 -10.06 -5.38
C ARG A 61 -2.68 -9.72 -5.32
N ALA A 62 -1.96 -10.28 -4.36
CA ALA A 62 -0.52 -10.10 -4.25
C ALA A 62 0.21 -10.63 -5.50
N ARG A 63 -0.14 -11.84 -5.97
CA ARG A 63 0.43 -12.40 -7.22
C ARG A 63 0.13 -11.52 -8.42
N ALA A 64 -1.10 -11.03 -8.57
CA ALA A 64 -1.47 -10.12 -9.65
C ALA A 64 -0.65 -8.81 -9.61
N TRP A 65 -0.43 -8.25 -8.41
CA TRP A 65 0.42 -7.07 -8.24
C TRP A 65 1.86 -7.28 -8.71
N PHE A 66 2.47 -8.40 -8.31
CA PHE A 66 3.82 -8.77 -8.77
C PHE A 66 3.85 -9.15 -10.26
N ALA A 67 2.72 -9.56 -10.84
CA ALA A 67 2.59 -9.81 -12.28
C ALA A 67 2.37 -8.53 -13.11
N GLY A 68 2.27 -7.35 -12.47
CA GLY A 68 2.17 -6.06 -13.15
C GLY A 68 0.80 -5.38 -13.05
N ASP A 69 -0.22 -6.03 -12.48
CA ASP A 69 -1.49 -5.37 -12.16
C ASP A 69 -1.31 -4.49 -10.91
N LEU A 70 -0.82 -3.27 -11.12
CA LEU A 70 -0.50 -2.33 -10.04
C LEU A 70 -1.73 -1.92 -9.22
N GLY A 71 -2.95 -2.19 -9.70
CA GLY A 71 -4.22 -1.92 -9.02
C GLY A 71 -4.79 -3.12 -8.23
N ALA A 72 -4.14 -4.29 -8.27
CA ALA A 72 -4.67 -5.52 -7.67
C ALA A 72 -4.93 -5.44 -6.15
N LEU A 73 -4.25 -4.54 -5.44
CA LEU A 73 -4.41 -4.29 -4.01
C LEU A 73 -5.30 -3.07 -3.69
N ASP A 74 -5.75 -2.35 -4.71
CA ASP A 74 -6.61 -1.19 -4.53
C ASP A 74 -8.01 -1.60 -4.03
N GLY A 75 -8.65 -0.67 -3.31
CA GLY A 75 -9.97 -0.89 -2.73
C GLY A 75 -10.03 -1.88 -1.56
N LEU A 76 -8.93 -2.55 -1.21
CA LEU A 76 -8.89 -3.42 -0.04
C LEU A 76 -9.19 -2.61 1.25
N PRO A 77 -10.09 -3.10 2.12
CA PRO A 77 -10.20 -2.58 3.48
C PRO A 77 -8.89 -2.80 4.22
N LEU A 78 -8.36 -1.76 4.87
CA LEU A 78 -7.10 -1.82 5.59
C LEU A 78 -7.34 -1.50 7.06
N GLU A 79 -6.75 -2.30 7.95
CA GLU A 79 -6.72 -2.04 9.39
C GLU A 79 -5.26 -1.97 9.87
N PRO A 80 -4.55 -0.86 9.59
CA PRO A 80 -3.14 -0.73 9.95
C PRO A 80 -2.93 -0.46 11.44
N GLY A 81 -3.98 -0.03 12.18
CA GLY A 81 -3.87 0.47 13.55
C GLY A 81 -3.14 1.83 13.61
N GLY A 82 -2.17 1.94 14.52
CA GLY A 82 -1.28 3.11 14.63
C GLY A 82 -1.86 4.31 15.38
N THR A 83 -1.09 5.40 15.45
CA THR A 83 -1.51 6.68 16.02
C THR A 83 -2.30 7.51 15.01
N PRO A 84 -3.07 8.53 15.44
CA PRO A 84 -3.77 9.41 14.51
C PRO A 84 -2.84 10.02 13.44
N PHE A 85 -1.63 10.46 13.83
CA PHE A 85 -0.66 11.01 12.89
C PHE A 85 -0.15 9.97 11.89
N GLN A 86 0.10 8.74 12.33
CA GLN A 86 0.50 7.66 11.42
C GLN A 86 -0.58 7.36 10.39
N ARG A 87 -1.84 7.26 10.83
CA ARG A 87 -2.97 7.02 9.93
C ARG A 87 -3.12 8.13 8.90
N LEU A 88 -2.93 9.40 9.28
CA LEU A 88 -2.92 10.53 8.35
C LEU A 88 -1.81 10.38 7.29
N VAL A 89 -0.57 10.08 7.72
CA VAL A 89 0.55 9.87 6.80
C VAL A 89 0.25 8.70 5.85
N TRP A 90 -0.24 7.57 6.36
CA TRP A 90 -0.53 6.39 5.55
C TRP A 90 -1.68 6.60 4.58
N ALA A 91 -2.70 7.38 4.95
CA ALA A 91 -3.76 7.77 4.03
C ALA A 91 -3.21 8.62 2.87
N GLU A 92 -2.31 9.56 3.16
CA GLU A 92 -1.67 10.38 2.13
C GLU A 92 -0.73 9.57 1.22
N LEU A 93 0.00 8.59 1.77
CA LEU A 93 0.82 7.67 0.96
C LEU A 93 0.00 6.97 -0.13
N ARG A 94 -1.22 6.53 0.20
CA ARG A 94 -2.12 5.84 -0.74
C ARG A 94 -2.58 6.72 -1.90
N ARG A 95 -2.40 8.04 -1.81
CA ARG A 95 -2.70 8.98 -2.90
C ARG A 95 -1.57 9.11 -3.91
N ILE A 96 -0.38 8.59 -3.62
CA ILE A 96 0.76 8.62 -4.54
C ILE A 96 0.54 7.52 -5.59
N PRO A 97 0.37 7.85 -6.89
CA PRO A 97 0.13 6.83 -7.92
C PRO A 97 1.30 5.87 -8.08
N ALA A 98 1.03 4.66 -8.57
CA ALA A 98 2.08 3.71 -8.90
C ALA A 98 3.01 4.27 -9.99
N GLY A 99 4.32 4.08 -9.82
CA GLY A 99 5.36 4.59 -10.71
C GLY A 99 5.74 6.06 -10.46
N GLU A 100 5.00 6.76 -9.61
CA GLU A 100 5.36 8.10 -9.14
C GLU A 100 6.05 8.05 -7.78
N THR A 101 6.83 9.11 -7.50
CA THR A 101 7.48 9.31 -6.21
C THR A 101 7.18 10.69 -5.65
N ARG A 102 7.26 10.82 -4.32
CA ARG A 102 7.22 12.09 -3.60
C ARG A 102 8.38 12.19 -2.62
N SER A 103 8.83 13.41 -2.33
CA SER A 103 9.81 13.61 -1.26
C SER A 103 9.14 13.63 0.11
N TYR A 104 9.88 13.33 1.18
CA TYR A 104 9.37 13.46 2.55
C TYR A 104 8.86 14.88 2.86
N GLY A 105 9.53 15.91 2.32
CA GLY A 105 9.13 17.31 2.46
C GLY A 105 7.82 17.62 1.73
N ALA A 106 7.67 17.13 0.49
CA ALA A 106 6.44 17.28 -0.28
C ALA A 106 5.26 16.57 0.40
N LEU A 107 5.49 15.37 0.94
CA LEU A 107 4.48 14.64 1.71
C LEU A 107 4.07 15.39 2.98
N ALA A 108 5.03 15.98 3.70
CA ALA A 108 4.75 16.81 4.86
C ALA A 108 3.95 18.08 4.51
N ALA A 109 4.26 18.72 3.38
CA ALA A 109 3.51 19.88 2.89
C ALA A 109 2.07 19.51 2.50
N ALA A 110 1.86 18.38 1.81
CA ALA A 110 0.53 17.88 1.45
C ALA A 110 -0.35 17.62 2.69
N LEU A 111 0.26 17.21 3.80
CA LEU A 111 -0.40 17.02 5.09
C LEU A 111 -0.69 18.33 5.84
N GLY A 112 -0.37 19.50 5.28
CA GLY A 112 -0.50 20.80 5.95
C GLY A 112 0.53 21.00 7.08
N ARG A 113 1.66 20.29 7.02
CA ARG A 113 2.70 20.27 8.06
C ARG A 113 4.09 20.54 7.45
N PRO A 114 4.30 21.68 6.77
CA PRO A 114 5.61 22.02 6.21
C PRO A 114 6.70 21.96 7.30
N GLY A 115 7.87 21.43 6.96
CA GLY A 115 8.97 21.20 7.91
C GLY A 115 8.91 19.89 8.70
N ALA A 116 7.79 19.14 8.68
CA ALA A 116 7.65 17.89 9.43
C ALA A 116 8.24 16.64 8.73
N ALA A 117 9.16 16.80 7.78
CA ALA A 117 9.69 15.71 6.95
C ALA A 117 10.24 14.53 7.76
N ARG A 118 10.96 14.81 8.86
CA ARG A 118 11.51 13.76 9.75
C ARG A 118 10.41 12.97 10.45
N ALA A 119 9.38 13.64 10.97
CA ALA A 119 8.25 13.00 11.63
C ALA A 119 7.45 12.14 10.64
N VAL A 120 7.24 12.64 9.41
CA VAL A 120 6.64 11.89 8.31
C VAL A 120 7.49 10.67 7.95
N GLY A 121 8.81 10.80 7.88
CA GLY A 121 9.72 9.67 7.63
C GLY A 121 9.63 8.56 8.69
N LEU A 122 9.52 8.94 9.97
CA LEU A 122 9.31 7.99 11.06
C LEU A 122 7.94 7.29 10.97
N ALA A 123 6.88 8.01 10.57
CA ALA A 123 5.57 7.42 10.35
C ALA A 123 5.55 6.49 9.11
N ASN A 124 6.22 6.89 8.03
CA ASN A 124 6.41 6.10 6.81
C ASN A 124 7.09 4.75 7.10
N GLY A 125 8.17 4.78 7.89
CA GLY A 125 8.91 3.57 8.27
C GLY A 125 8.16 2.61 9.21
N ARG A 126 7.06 3.07 9.83
CA ARG A 126 6.22 2.26 10.72
C ARG A 126 4.99 1.65 10.03
N ASN A 127 4.89 1.80 8.71
CA ASN A 127 3.83 1.21 7.91
C ASN A 127 3.81 -0.33 8.06
N PRO A 128 2.72 -0.93 8.56
CA PRO A 128 2.62 -2.38 8.71
C PRO A 128 2.07 -3.11 7.47
N ILE A 129 1.61 -2.37 6.45
CA ILE A 129 0.99 -2.93 5.26
C ILE A 129 1.78 -2.43 4.04
N ALA A 130 2.96 -3.01 3.81
CA ALA A 130 3.77 -2.66 2.66
C ALA A 130 2.99 -2.86 1.35
N ILE A 131 3.42 -2.17 0.27
CA ILE A 131 2.78 -2.19 -1.05
C ILE A 131 1.37 -1.55 -1.06
N ALA A 132 0.39 -2.11 -0.34
CA ALA A 132 -0.97 -1.57 -0.28
C ALA A 132 -1.03 -0.19 0.41
N ILE A 133 -0.16 0.07 1.38
CA ILE A 133 0.25 1.42 1.78
C ILE A 133 1.65 1.64 1.16
N PRO A 134 1.79 2.46 0.12
CA PRO A 134 2.98 2.45 -0.74
C PRO A 134 4.12 3.32 -0.17
N CYS A 135 4.64 2.95 1.00
CA CYS A 135 5.73 3.66 1.68
C CYS A 135 7.06 3.67 0.92
N HIS A 136 7.23 2.78 -0.07
CA HIS A 136 8.39 2.76 -0.98
C HIS A 136 8.39 3.92 -1.98
N ARG A 137 7.25 4.57 -2.22
CA ARG A 137 7.11 5.72 -3.15
C ARG A 137 7.61 7.04 -2.58
N VAL A 138 8.07 7.07 -1.33
CA VAL A 138 8.64 8.26 -0.69
C VAL A 138 10.17 8.20 -0.64
N ILE A 139 10.84 9.24 -1.12
CA ILE A 139 12.30 9.29 -1.28
C ILE A 139 12.89 10.62 -0.76
N GLY A 140 14.23 10.71 -0.73
CA GLY A 140 14.92 11.97 -0.48
C GLY A 140 14.63 13.00 -1.58
N ALA A 141 14.70 14.30 -1.25
CA ALA A 141 14.50 15.36 -2.24
C ALA A 141 15.58 15.39 -3.33
N ASP A 142 16.75 14.84 -3.03
CA ASP A 142 17.90 14.61 -3.92
C ASP A 142 17.78 13.31 -4.76
N GLY A 143 16.66 12.59 -4.63
CA GLY A 143 16.45 11.30 -5.29
C GLY A 143 16.99 10.09 -4.51
N SER A 144 17.60 10.30 -3.34
CA SER A 144 18.17 9.21 -2.56
C SER A 144 17.11 8.24 -2.03
N LEU A 145 17.42 6.93 -2.10
CA LEU A 145 16.64 5.90 -1.44
C LEU A 145 17.13 5.77 0.00
N THR A 146 16.36 6.30 0.93
CA THR A 146 16.62 6.17 2.37
C THR A 146 15.51 5.37 3.03
N GLY A 147 15.86 4.70 4.14
CA GLY A 147 14.96 4.08 5.11
C GLY A 147 13.81 3.26 4.53
N TYR A 148 13.92 1.93 4.57
CA TYR A 148 12.82 1.03 4.22
C TYR A 148 12.82 -0.19 5.11
N ALA A 149 11.68 -0.50 5.73
CA ALA A 149 11.55 -1.63 6.65
C ALA A 149 11.91 -2.96 5.97
N GLY A 150 11.55 -3.12 4.68
CA GLY A 150 11.93 -4.29 3.88
C GLY A 150 13.34 -4.25 3.27
N GLY A 151 14.19 -3.27 3.60
CA GLY A 151 15.52 -3.09 3.02
C GLY A 151 15.55 -2.33 1.68
N LEU A 152 16.65 -1.61 1.42
CA LEU A 152 16.75 -0.71 0.27
C LEU A 152 16.71 -1.42 -1.09
N GLU A 153 17.16 -2.68 -1.15
CA GLU A 153 17.09 -3.49 -2.36
C GLU A 153 15.65 -3.74 -2.79
N ARG A 154 14.78 -4.15 -1.85
CA ARG A 154 13.35 -4.33 -2.12
C ARG A 154 12.69 -3.02 -2.54
N LYS A 155 13.00 -1.90 -1.87
CA LYS A 155 12.48 -0.58 -2.26
C LYS A 155 12.85 -0.22 -3.69
N ARG A 156 14.11 -0.45 -4.09
CA ARG A 156 14.59 -0.22 -5.45
C ARG A 156 13.87 -1.10 -6.46
N TRP A 157 13.69 -2.38 -6.14
CA TRP A 157 12.97 -3.32 -7.00
C TRP A 157 11.51 -2.91 -7.20
N LEU A 158 10.78 -2.56 -6.13
CA LEU A 158 9.38 -2.15 -6.21
C LEU A 158 9.19 -0.90 -7.08
N LEU A 159 10.08 0.09 -6.95
CA LEU A 159 10.04 1.30 -7.78
C LEU A 159 10.32 1.00 -9.25
N ALA A 160 11.25 0.08 -9.54
CA ALA A 160 11.54 -0.35 -10.90
C ALA A 160 10.37 -1.14 -11.51
N HIS A 161 9.77 -2.06 -10.74
CA HIS A 161 8.59 -2.83 -11.13
C HIS A 161 7.42 -1.95 -11.54
N GLU A 162 7.07 -0.96 -10.70
CA GLU A 162 5.96 -0.05 -11.01
C GLU A 162 6.22 0.79 -12.26
N ARG A 163 7.46 1.24 -12.49
CA ARG A 163 7.84 1.97 -13.71
C ARG A 163 7.74 1.10 -14.95
N ALA A 164 8.20 -0.15 -14.87
CA ALA A 164 8.16 -1.09 -15.98
C ALA A 164 6.72 -1.48 -16.34
N ALA A 165 5.88 -1.80 -15.34
CA ALA A 165 4.48 -2.13 -15.55
C ALA A 165 3.69 -0.95 -16.16
N ARG A 166 3.95 0.29 -15.74
CA ARG A 166 3.34 1.48 -16.37
C ARG A 166 3.74 1.69 -17.83
N ALA A 167 4.98 1.39 -18.19
CA ALA A 167 5.42 1.51 -19.58
C ALA A 167 4.70 0.52 -20.50
N GLN A 168 4.20 -0.59 -19.96
CA GLN A 168 3.46 -1.63 -20.67
C GLN A 168 1.95 -1.34 -20.77
N ASP A 169 1.43 -0.37 -20.00
CA ASP A 169 0.03 0.10 -20.07
C ASP A 169 -0.04 1.65 -20.22
N PRO A 170 0.12 2.18 -21.45
CA PRO A 170 0.07 3.62 -21.71
C PRO A 170 -1.30 4.26 -21.43
N GLY A 171 -2.37 3.46 -21.30
CA GLY A 171 -3.75 3.93 -21.17
C GLY A 171 -4.12 4.49 -19.80
N ALA A 172 -3.34 4.19 -18.75
CA ALA A 172 -3.60 4.62 -17.37
C ALA A 172 -3.16 6.07 -17.06
N VAL A 173 -2.50 6.76 -18.00
CA VAL A 173 -1.98 8.13 -17.80
C VAL A 173 -3.05 9.23 -18.00
N GLY A 174 -4.28 8.88 -18.43
CA GLY A 174 -5.37 9.83 -18.69
C GLY A 174 -6.69 9.56 -17.95
N GLY A 175 -6.66 8.80 -16.85
CA GLY A 175 -7.85 8.22 -16.19
C GLY A 175 -8.82 9.19 -15.48
N GLU A 176 -8.64 10.51 -15.57
CA GLU A 176 -9.57 11.46 -14.94
C GLU A 176 -10.88 11.67 -15.74
N ASN A 177 -10.99 11.18 -16.97
CA ASN A 177 -12.14 11.52 -17.83
C ASN A 177 -13.16 10.40 -18.11
N ARG A 178 -12.99 9.18 -17.60
CA ARG A 178 -13.98 8.08 -17.82
C ARG A 178 -15.13 8.06 -16.82
N ALA A 179 -14.94 8.55 -15.59
CA ALA A 179 -16.00 8.61 -14.58
C ALA A 179 -17.00 9.77 -14.82
N ALA A 180 -16.59 10.83 -15.53
CA ALA A 180 -17.44 11.96 -15.86
C ALA A 180 -18.42 11.67 -17.02
N MET A 181 -18.01 10.91 -18.04
CA MET A 181 -18.87 10.57 -19.20
C MET A 181 -19.98 9.57 -18.88
N ALA A 182 -19.75 8.64 -17.94
CA ALA A 182 -20.77 7.67 -17.52
C ALA A 182 -21.94 8.33 -16.74
N ARG A 183 -21.72 9.51 -16.14
CA ARG A 183 -22.77 10.27 -15.43
C ARG A 183 -23.54 11.25 -16.32
N ALA A 184 -22.97 11.65 -17.45
CA ALA A 184 -23.63 12.53 -18.41
C ALA A 184 -24.68 11.78 -19.27
N THR A 185 -24.41 10.52 -19.63
CA THR A 185 -25.28 9.73 -20.52
C THR A 185 -26.61 9.34 -19.86
N VAL A 186 -26.65 9.19 -18.52
CA VAL A 186 -27.88 8.83 -17.78
C VAL A 186 -28.81 10.03 -17.55
N ARG A 187 -28.32 11.28 -17.63
CA ARG A 187 -29.16 12.48 -17.38
C ARG A 187 -29.93 13.00 -18.58
N GLN A 188 -29.67 12.50 -19.79
CA GLN A 188 -30.32 13.00 -21.01
C GLN A 188 -31.54 12.15 -21.46
N SER A 189 -31.80 11.02 -20.80
CA SER A 189 -32.97 10.16 -21.08
C SER A 189 -34.17 10.39 -20.15
N ALA A 190 -34.14 11.41 -19.29
CA ALA A 190 -35.17 11.66 -18.27
C ALA A 190 -35.93 13.00 -18.45
N ARG A 191 -35.97 13.57 -19.67
CA ARG A 191 -36.68 14.84 -19.95
C ARG A 191 -37.64 14.83 -21.13
N THR A 192 -38.08 13.66 -21.58
CA THR A 192 -39.15 13.56 -22.59
C THR A 192 -40.16 12.50 -22.21
N THR A 193 -41.03 12.81 -21.27
CA THR A 193 -42.43 12.34 -21.16
C THR A 193 -43.17 13.35 -20.29
#